data_AF-A0A7Y5T2C5-F1
#
_entry.id   AF-A0A7Y5T2C5-F1
#
_cell.length_a   1.000
_cell.length_b   1.000
_cell.length_c   1.000
_cell.angle_alpha   90.00
_cell.angle_beta   90.00
_cell.angle_gamma   90.00
#
_symmetry.space_group_name_H-M   'P 1'
#
loop_
_entity.id
_entity.type
_entity.pdbx_description
1 polymer ?
#
loop_
_entity_poly.entity_id
_entity_poly.type
_entity_poly.pdbx_seq_one_letter_code
_entity_poly.pdbx_strand_id
1 'polypeptide(L)'
;MFAELHPFLAHFSVALLPAGILVLIIYRFAHQEWLLKASFSLFVLSSVALLLSYFSGGAVEELVEKIPGVKGAIEEHEQWGTIAKWSVFSLTVLTFLYMQFKDSLLRFNQDASYYVVLVVGLWASVAVILTGRLGGDLVYDYAVAGAVRKPSAESIQRQMNAYFYTKLEYLKEKNDIPAIYSLFREIEVQLPDNTDFRIMQAEFLFQQLNNPTEALNIIKQVKELLKDPQSRQYHDALVAEYKAYVALADQDGQTAVKKRLAELFPDSPYLKTISR
;
A
#
# COMPACT_ATOMS: atom_id res chain seq x y z
N MET A 1 -1.01 17.46 -0.15
CA MET A 1 0.23 18.12 -0.63
C MET A 1 1.42 17.16 -0.67
N PHE A 2 1.77 16.42 0.39
CA PHE A 2 2.89 15.44 0.32
C PHE A 2 2.59 14.19 -0.53
N ALA A 3 1.32 13.78 -0.62
CA ALA A 3 0.86 12.64 -1.41
C ALA A 3 1.16 12.76 -2.92
N GLU A 4 0.95 13.94 -3.50
CA GLU A 4 1.18 14.22 -4.92
C GLU A 4 2.67 14.27 -5.29
N LEU A 5 3.55 14.44 -4.29
CA LEU A 5 5.00 14.46 -4.49
C LEU A 5 5.59 13.07 -4.62
N HIS A 6 4.93 12.03 -4.09
CA HIS A 6 5.47 10.68 -4.08
C HIS A 6 5.79 10.15 -5.49
N PRO A 7 4.88 10.23 -6.48
CA PRO A 7 5.20 9.83 -7.85
C PRO A 7 6.32 10.68 -8.43
N PHE A 8 6.29 11.99 -8.25
CA PHE A 8 7.30 12.91 -8.80
C PHE A 8 8.71 12.56 -8.29
N LEU A 9 8.85 12.33 -6.99
CA LEU A 9 10.13 11.95 -6.36
C LEU A 9 10.61 10.58 -6.84
N ALA A 10 9.71 9.60 -6.98
CA ALA A 10 10.05 8.27 -7.50
C ALA A 10 10.60 8.32 -8.94
N HIS A 11 10.05 9.20 -9.79
CA HIS A 11 10.48 9.32 -11.20
C HIS A 11 11.93 9.82 -11.34
N PHE A 12 12.43 10.66 -10.41
CA PHE A 12 13.84 11.06 -10.42
C PHE A 12 14.76 9.86 -10.30
N SER A 13 14.47 8.93 -9.37
CA SER A 13 15.29 7.73 -9.19
C SER A 13 15.24 6.82 -10.41
N VAL A 14 14.09 6.71 -11.07
CA VAL A 14 13.93 5.97 -12.34
C VAL A 14 14.83 6.52 -13.44
N ALA A 15 15.09 7.83 -13.49
CA ALA A 15 15.97 8.44 -14.48
C ALA A 15 17.45 8.46 -14.05
N LEU A 16 17.73 8.83 -12.80
CA LEU A 16 19.07 9.06 -12.28
C LEU A 16 19.87 7.76 -12.14
N LEU A 17 19.24 6.67 -11.70
CA LEU A 17 19.93 5.39 -11.51
C LEU A 17 20.47 4.82 -12.83
N PRO A 18 19.65 4.65 -13.90
CA PRO A 18 20.16 4.22 -15.20
C PRO A 18 21.22 5.15 -15.78
N ALA A 19 21.05 6.47 -15.63
CA ALA A 19 22.06 7.45 -16.06
C ALA A 19 23.40 7.22 -15.32
N GLY A 20 23.36 7.00 -14.01
CA GLY A 20 24.55 6.71 -13.20
C GLY A 20 25.24 5.42 -13.63
N ILE A 21 24.48 4.37 -13.97
CA ILE A 21 25.02 3.10 -14.48
C ILE A 21 25.65 3.28 -15.87
N LEU A 22 25.00 4.02 -16.77
CA LEU A 22 25.56 4.33 -18.09
C LEU A 22 26.89 5.08 -17.95
N VAL A 23 26.97 6.09 -17.08
CA VAL A 23 28.22 6.82 -16.81
C VAL A 23 29.28 5.89 -16.21
N LEU A 24 28.90 4.95 -15.33
CA LEU A 24 29.82 3.93 -14.78
C LEU A 24 30.37 3.00 -15.87
N ILE A 25 29.54 2.62 -16.83
CA ILE A 25 29.96 1.81 -17.99
C ILE A 25 30.91 2.61 -18.86
N ILE A 26 30.60 3.87 -19.17
CA ILE A 26 31.49 4.77 -19.95
C ILE A 26 32.84 4.93 -19.25
N TYR A 27 32.85 5.09 -17.92
CA TYR A 27 34.09 5.15 -17.12
C TYR A 27 35.01 3.96 -17.38
N ARG A 28 34.47 2.73 -17.53
CA ARG A 28 35.29 1.52 -17.73
C ARG A 28 36.11 1.53 -19.02
N PHE A 29 35.66 2.25 -20.04
CA PHE A 29 36.33 2.36 -21.34
C PHE A 29 37.11 3.66 -21.50
N ALA A 30 36.57 4.77 -20.98
CA ALA A 30 37.19 6.08 -21.11
C ALA A 30 38.32 6.31 -20.09
N HIS A 31 38.30 5.59 -18.96
CA HIS A 31 39.27 5.70 -17.87
C HIS A 31 39.44 7.12 -17.31
N GLN A 32 38.42 7.98 -17.47
CA GLN A 32 38.45 9.36 -16.96
C GLN A 32 37.82 9.43 -15.57
N GLU A 33 38.60 9.83 -14.57
CA GLU A 33 38.21 9.85 -13.15
C GLU A 33 36.96 10.68 -12.82
N TRP A 34 36.70 11.74 -13.59
CA TRP A 34 35.51 12.56 -13.39
C TRP A 34 34.21 11.80 -13.71
N LEU A 35 34.25 10.79 -14.60
CA LEU A 35 33.09 9.95 -14.91
C LEU A 35 32.69 9.10 -13.70
N LEU A 36 33.67 8.54 -12.99
CA LEU A 36 33.39 7.78 -11.76
C LEU A 36 32.74 8.67 -10.69
N LYS A 37 33.25 9.89 -10.51
CA LYS A 37 32.65 10.90 -9.62
C LYS A 37 31.24 11.29 -10.06
N ALA A 38 31.01 11.47 -11.35
CA ALA A 38 29.70 11.81 -11.90
C ALA A 38 28.68 10.67 -11.68
N SER A 39 29.07 9.42 -11.94
CA SER A 39 28.26 8.24 -11.65
C SER A 39 27.89 8.15 -10.17
N PHE A 40 28.86 8.33 -9.28
CA PHE A 40 28.62 8.36 -7.83
C PHE A 40 27.63 9.47 -7.43
N SER A 41 27.78 10.69 -7.95
CA SER A 41 26.85 11.79 -7.69
C SER A 41 25.42 11.47 -8.13
N LEU A 42 25.26 10.80 -9.29
CA LEU A 42 23.94 10.36 -9.76
C LEU A 42 23.34 9.29 -8.84
N PHE A 43 24.14 8.36 -8.32
CA PHE A 43 23.68 7.38 -7.34
C PHE A 43 23.27 8.03 -6.01
N VAL A 44 24.03 9.01 -5.52
CA VAL A 44 23.66 9.79 -4.32
C VAL A 44 22.32 10.51 -4.53
N LEU A 45 22.14 11.21 -5.65
CA LEU A 45 20.89 11.90 -5.96
C LEU A 45 19.72 10.91 -6.07
N SER A 46 19.94 9.75 -6.71
CA SER A 46 18.94 8.69 -6.79
C SER A 46 18.57 8.12 -5.42
N SER A 47 19.55 7.92 -4.52
CA SER A 47 19.30 7.48 -3.14
C SER A 47 18.47 8.50 -2.36
N VAL A 48 18.79 9.79 -2.48
CA VAL A 48 18.03 10.87 -1.83
C VAL A 48 16.60 10.91 -2.35
N ALA A 49 16.40 10.82 -3.67
CA ALA A 49 15.07 10.81 -4.27
C ALA A 49 14.23 9.60 -3.80
N LEU A 50 14.81 8.38 -3.72
CA LEU A 50 14.11 7.20 -3.17
C LEU A 50 13.77 7.37 -1.70
N LEU A 51 14.65 7.96 -0.90
CA LEU A 51 14.40 8.19 0.52
C LEU A 51 13.23 9.16 0.72
N LEU A 52 13.18 10.25 -0.06
CA LEU A 52 12.07 11.19 -0.03
C LEU A 52 10.76 10.57 -0.55
N SER A 53 10.84 9.73 -1.60
CA SER A 53 9.70 8.97 -2.10
C SER A 53 9.14 8.02 -1.04
N TYR A 54 10.01 7.29 -0.33
CA TYR A 54 9.60 6.38 0.75
C TYR A 54 8.80 7.10 1.85
N PHE A 55 9.27 8.25 2.33
CA PHE A 55 8.56 9.00 3.36
C PHE A 55 7.25 9.63 2.87
N SER A 56 7.22 10.10 1.62
CA SER A 56 5.99 10.66 1.04
C SER A 56 4.93 9.60 0.70
N GLY A 57 5.35 8.34 0.48
CA GLY A 57 4.45 7.23 0.16
C GLY A 57 3.60 6.74 1.33
N GLY A 58 4.19 6.62 2.53
CA GLY A 58 3.47 6.16 3.72
C GLY A 58 2.28 7.04 4.11
N ALA A 59 2.32 8.34 3.77
CA ALA A 59 1.18 9.24 4.00
C ALA A 59 -0.03 8.97 3.07
N VAL A 60 0.19 8.29 1.94
CA VAL A 60 -0.85 7.93 0.97
C VAL A 60 -1.44 6.56 1.29
N GLU A 61 -0.60 5.65 1.78
CA GLU A 61 -0.96 4.28 2.12
C GLU A 61 -2.20 4.20 3.01
N GLU A 62 -2.21 4.88 4.17
CA GLU A 62 -3.32 4.83 5.13
C GLU A 62 -4.67 5.26 4.54
N LEU A 63 -4.65 6.13 3.53
CA LEU A 63 -5.86 6.62 2.88
C LEU A 63 -6.40 5.61 1.86
N VAL A 64 -5.50 4.96 1.13
CA VAL A 64 -5.84 4.14 -0.04
C VAL A 64 -6.00 2.67 0.31
N GLU A 65 -5.34 2.17 1.36
CA GLU A 65 -5.44 0.79 1.84
C GLU A 65 -6.87 0.40 2.24
N LYS A 66 -7.72 1.39 2.55
CA LYS A 66 -9.13 1.21 2.89
C LYS A 66 -10.01 0.88 1.68
N ILE A 67 -9.51 1.04 0.46
CA ILE A 67 -10.22 0.63 -0.75
C ILE A 67 -10.30 -0.91 -0.77
N PRO A 68 -11.50 -1.51 -0.90
CA PRO A 68 -11.66 -2.95 -0.95
C PRO A 68 -10.84 -3.61 -2.07
N GLY A 69 -10.01 -4.60 -1.70
CA GLY A 69 -9.19 -5.38 -2.62
C GLY A 69 -7.85 -4.76 -3.05
N VAL A 70 -7.53 -3.55 -2.60
CA VAL A 70 -6.28 -2.83 -2.98
C VAL A 70 -5.06 -3.25 -2.15
N LYS A 71 -5.27 -3.60 -0.88
CA LYS A 71 -4.21 -3.75 0.13
C LYS A 71 -3.00 -4.57 -0.34
N GLY A 72 -3.23 -5.77 -0.87
CA GLY A 72 -2.14 -6.66 -1.28
C GLY A 72 -1.24 -6.06 -2.38
N ALA A 73 -1.81 -5.27 -3.29
CA ALA A 73 -1.04 -4.58 -4.32
C ALA A 73 -0.20 -3.43 -3.74
N ILE A 74 -0.71 -2.74 -2.72
CA ILE A 74 0.06 -1.71 -2.00
C ILE A 74 1.22 -2.34 -1.24
N GLU A 75 0.97 -3.42 -0.49
CA GLU A 75 2.01 -4.14 0.25
C GLU A 75 3.11 -4.65 -0.69
N GLU A 76 2.75 -5.21 -1.84
CA GLU A 76 3.73 -5.65 -2.84
C GLU A 76 4.56 -4.47 -3.38
N HIS A 77 3.90 -3.35 -3.71
CA HIS A 77 4.59 -2.13 -4.14
C HIS A 77 5.55 -1.59 -3.07
N GLU A 78 5.13 -1.55 -1.80
CA GLU A 78 5.93 -1.06 -0.68
C GLU A 78 7.14 -1.96 -0.40
N GLN A 79 6.97 -3.27 -0.47
CA GLN A 79 8.05 -4.25 -0.32
C GLN A 79 9.12 -4.04 -1.39
N TRP A 80 8.72 -3.94 -2.66
CA TRP A 80 9.65 -3.65 -3.75
C TRP A 80 10.28 -2.26 -3.63
N GLY A 81 9.52 -1.25 -3.18
CA GLY A 81 10.05 0.08 -2.90
C GLY A 81 11.13 0.07 -1.81
N THR A 82 10.94 -0.75 -0.78
CA THR A 82 11.95 -0.97 0.27
C THR A 82 13.19 -1.69 -0.27
N ILE A 83 13.02 -2.72 -1.10
CA ILE A 83 14.13 -3.42 -1.77
C ILE A 83 14.89 -2.45 -2.68
N ALA A 84 14.19 -1.62 -3.46
CA ALA A 84 14.79 -0.64 -4.36
C ALA A 84 15.61 0.41 -3.59
N LYS A 85 15.03 0.98 -2.52
CA LYS A 85 15.70 1.93 -1.62
C LYS A 85 17.01 1.37 -1.09
N TRP A 86 16.99 0.18 -0.50
CA TRP A 86 18.18 -0.43 0.07
C TRP A 86 19.19 -0.84 -1.00
N SER A 87 18.75 -1.36 -2.15
CA SER A 87 19.64 -1.74 -3.25
C SER A 87 20.40 -0.54 -3.82
N VAL A 88 19.72 0.60 -4.02
CA VAL A 88 20.37 1.84 -4.49
C VAL A 88 21.27 2.43 -3.42
N PHE A 89 20.89 2.38 -2.14
CA PHE A 89 21.76 2.83 -1.06
C PHE A 89 23.04 1.98 -0.97
N SER A 90 22.91 0.65 -1.05
CA SER A 90 24.05 -0.27 -1.12
C SER A 90 24.93 0.00 -2.33
N LEU A 91 24.36 0.25 -3.51
CA LEU A 91 25.11 0.66 -4.71
C LEU A 91 25.92 1.94 -4.46
N THR A 92 25.32 2.96 -3.87
CA THR A 92 26.00 4.23 -3.55
C THR A 92 27.18 4.00 -2.61
N VAL A 93 26.98 3.23 -1.54
CA VAL A 93 28.05 2.89 -0.59
C VAL A 93 29.16 2.07 -1.26
N LEU A 94 28.81 1.04 -2.04
CA LEU A 94 29.79 0.23 -2.75
C LEU A 94 30.60 1.04 -3.77
N THR A 95 29.95 1.96 -4.49
CA THR A 95 30.64 2.87 -5.43
C THR A 95 31.59 3.81 -4.69
N PHE A 96 31.18 4.34 -3.53
CA PHE A 96 32.07 5.13 -2.68
C PHE A 96 33.29 4.32 -2.21
N LEU A 97 33.08 3.09 -1.71
CA LEU A 97 34.17 2.21 -1.28
C LEU A 97 35.10 1.88 -2.45
N TYR A 98 34.56 1.59 -3.63
CA TYR A 98 35.34 1.37 -4.84
C TYR A 98 36.22 2.60 -5.16
N MET A 99 35.67 3.81 -5.11
CA MET A 99 36.43 5.04 -5.33
C MET A 99 37.58 5.23 -4.35
N GLN A 100 37.38 4.95 -3.06
CA GLN A 100 38.40 5.16 -2.02
C GLN A 100 39.50 4.11 -2.03
N PHE A 101 39.13 2.86 -2.37
CA PHE A 101 40.03 1.73 -2.20
C PHE A 101 40.56 1.16 -3.51
N LYS A 102 40.11 1.60 -4.69
CA LYS A 102 40.60 1.03 -5.97
C LYS A 102 42.13 1.00 -6.12
N ASP A 103 42.84 1.97 -5.54
CA ASP A 103 44.31 2.05 -5.61
C ASP A 103 45.00 1.22 -4.52
N SER A 104 44.33 0.95 -3.39
CA SER A 104 44.80 0.11 -2.28
C SER A 104 44.37 -1.36 -2.41
N LEU A 105 43.30 -1.63 -3.16
CA LEU A 105 42.76 -2.92 -3.55
C LEU A 105 43.70 -3.70 -4.49
N LEU A 106 44.98 -3.33 -4.59
CA LEU A 106 46.06 -4.08 -5.25
C LEU A 106 46.26 -5.53 -4.73
N ARG A 107 45.40 -6.02 -3.81
CA ARG A 107 45.32 -7.43 -3.40
C ARG A 107 44.05 -8.17 -3.86
N PHE A 108 43.01 -7.46 -4.31
CA PHE A 108 41.78 -8.02 -4.87
C PHE A 108 41.55 -7.43 -6.27
N ASN A 109 41.50 -8.30 -7.27
CA ASN A 109 41.35 -7.98 -8.69
C ASN A 109 40.41 -6.76 -8.94
N GLN A 110 40.96 -5.62 -9.40
CA GLN A 110 40.21 -4.38 -9.62
C GLN A 110 39.02 -4.55 -10.59
N ASP A 111 39.13 -5.49 -11.53
CA ASP A 111 38.02 -5.85 -12.41
C ASP A 111 36.86 -6.47 -11.62
N ALA A 112 37.16 -7.32 -10.64
CA ALA A 112 36.12 -7.97 -9.84
C ALA A 112 35.30 -6.95 -9.03
N SER A 113 35.94 -5.94 -8.42
CA SER A 113 35.24 -4.92 -7.65
C SER A 113 34.34 -4.04 -8.54
N TYR A 114 34.80 -3.68 -9.74
CA TYR A 114 33.97 -3.01 -10.75
C TYR A 114 32.74 -3.84 -11.11
N TYR A 115 32.92 -5.13 -11.42
CA TYR A 115 31.79 -5.99 -11.80
C TYR A 115 30.80 -6.19 -10.65
N VAL A 116 31.25 -6.24 -9.40
CA VAL A 116 30.36 -6.27 -8.23
C VAL A 116 29.49 -5.01 -8.18
N VAL A 117 30.08 -3.81 -8.32
CA VAL A 117 29.32 -2.55 -8.35
C VAL A 117 28.31 -2.56 -9.51
N LEU A 118 28.73 -3.00 -10.69
CA LEU A 118 27.87 -3.06 -11.88
C LEU A 118 26.69 -4.02 -11.67
N VAL A 119 26.92 -5.24 -11.17
CA VAL A 119 25.88 -6.23 -10.91
C VAL A 119 24.87 -5.72 -9.88
N VAL A 120 25.35 -5.11 -8.79
CA VAL A 120 24.47 -4.48 -7.79
C VAL A 120 23.67 -3.33 -8.42
N GLY A 121 24.27 -2.56 -9.32
CA GLY A 121 23.57 -1.49 -10.05
C GLY A 121 22.47 -2.01 -10.97
N LEU A 122 22.73 -3.09 -11.70
CA LEU A 122 21.73 -3.75 -12.53
C LEU A 122 20.59 -4.33 -11.69
N TRP A 123 20.91 -4.98 -10.57
CA TRP A 123 19.90 -5.45 -9.61
C TRP A 123 19.04 -4.31 -9.05
N ALA A 124 19.68 -3.22 -8.62
CA ALA A 124 18.97 -2.04 -8.13
C ALA A 124 18.02 -1.46 -9.21
N SER A 125 18.42 -1.51 -10.48
CA SER A 125 17.58 -1.07 -11.61
C SER A 125 16.36 -1.95 -11.78
N VAL A 126 16.51 -3.27 -11.68
CA VAL A 126 15.38 -4.21 -11.71
C VAL A 126 14.41 -3.90 -10.57
N ALA A 127 14.90 -3.70 -9.35
CA ALA A 127 14.05 -3.37 -8.20
C ALA A 127 13.27 -2.05 -8.40
N VAL A 128 13.92 -1.00 -8.93
CA VAL A 128 13.25 0.28 -9.26
C VAL A 128 12.20 0.11 -10.36
N ILE A 129 12.49 -0.65 -11.41
CA ILE A 129 11.53 -0.92 -12.49
C ILE A 129 10.32 -1.69 -11.98
N LEU A 130 10.52 -2.71 -11.15
CA LEU A 130 9.42 -3.49 -10.56
C LEU A 130 8.57 -2.64 -9.62
N THR A 131 9.21 -1.81 -8.78
CA THR A 131 8.49 -0.84 -7.93
C THR A 131 7.65 0.10 -8.78
N GLY A 132 8.21 0.66 -9.85
CA GLY A 132 7.50 1.56 -10.76
C GLY A 132 6.35 0.89 -11.52
N ARG A 133 6.53 -0.36 -11.94
CA ARG A 133 5.47 -1.16 -12.57
C ARG A 133 4.31 -1.38 -11.61
N LEU A 134 4.58 -1.85 -10.39
CA LEU A 134 3.57 -2.08 -9.36
C LEU A 134 2.85 -0.77 -8.98
N GLY A 135 3.59 0.35 -8.92
CA GLY A 135 2.99 1.67 -8.74
C GLY A 135 2.08 2.07 -9.90
N GLY A 136 2.43 1.69 -11.14
CA GLY A 136 1.56 1.81 -12.30
C GLY A 136 0.29 0.96 -12.17
N ASP A 137 0.41 -0.28 -11.72
CA ASP A 137 -0.75 -1.17 -11.52
C ASP A 137 -1.71 -0.59 -10.46
N LEU A 138 -1.21 0.01 -9.38
CA LEU A 138 -2.03 0.76 -8.42
C LEU A 138 -2.80 1.91 -9.07
N VAL A 139 -2.15 2.65 -9.96
CA VAL A 139 -2.75 3.80 -10.64
C VAL A 139 -3.80 3.36 -11.66
N TYR A 140 -3.52 2.34 -12.48
CA TYR A 140 -4.36 1.97 -13.63
C TYR A 140 -5.39 0.87 -13.34
N ASP A 141 -5.05 -0.11 -12.50
CA ASP A 141 -5.95 -1.24 -12.21
C ASP A 141 -6.85 -0.96 -11.01
N TYR A 142 -6.39 -0.10 -10.09
CA TYR A 142 -7.13 0.25 -8.87
C TYR A 142 -7.57 1.72 -8.83
N ALA A 143 -7.29 2.50 -9.87
CA ALA A 143 -7.67 3.92 -10.00
C ALA A 143 -7.25 4.81 -8.81
N VAL A 144 -6.17 4.44 -8.11
CA VAL A 144 -5.67 5.15 -6.91
C VAL A 144 -5.27 6.61 -7.21
N ALA A 145 -5.05 6.95 -8.48
CA ALA A 145 -4.80 8.31 -8.95
C ALA A 145 -5.69 8.74 -10.13
N GLY A 146 -6.85 8.08 -10.31
CA GLY A 146 -7.85 8.47 -11.32
C GLY A 146 -7.47 8.20 -12.78
N ALA A 147 -6.37 7.50 -13.06
CA ALA A 147 -6.01 7.10 -14.42
C ALA A 147 -6.60 5.72 -14.75
N VAL A 148 -7.05 5.52 -15.98
CA VAL A 148 -7.69 4.28 -16.43
C VAL A 148 -7.04 3.82 -17.74
N ARG A 149 -6.61 2.56 -17.81
CA ARG A 149 -6.21 1.89 -19.06
C ARG A 149 -7.36 0.99 -19.54
N LYS A 150 -7.31 0.51 -20.80
CA LYS A 150 -8.33 -0.39 -21.37
C LYS A 150 -8.57 -1.57 -20.40
N PRO A 151 -9.74 -1.65 -19.77
CA PRO A 151 -9.89 -2.45 -18.56
C PRO A 151 -10.12 -3.94 -18.89
N SER A 152 -9.54 -4.81 -18.06
CA SER A 152 -9.93 -6.22 -17.98
C SER A 152 -11.18 -6.35 -17.10
N ALA A 153 -11.90 -7.48 -17.16
CA ALA A 153 -13.06 -7.69 -16.28
C ALA A 153 -12.70 -7.55 -14.79
N GLU A 154 -11.50 -7.98 -14.40
CA GLU A 154 -10.99 -7.86 -13.03
C GLU A 154 -10.65 -6.41 -12.66
N SER A 155 -10.06 -5.63 -13.58
CA SER A 155 -9.78 -4.22 -13.33
C SER A 155 -11.06 -3.39 -13.25
N ILE A 156 -12.14 -3.77 -13.95
CA ILE A 156 -13.46 -3.11 -13.80
C ILE A 156 -13.94 -3.24 -12.36
N GLN A 157 -13.89 -4.45 -11.78
CA GLN A 157 -14.32 -4.69 -10.40
C GLN A 157 -13.51 -3.84 -9.40
N ARG A 158 -12.18 -3.81 -9.56
CA ARG A 158 -11.27 -3.01 -8.73
C ARG A 158 -11.54 -1.50 -8.85
N GLN A 159 -11.77 -1.01 -10.07
CA GLN A 159 -12.13 0.39 -10.31
C GLN A 159 -13.51 0.74 -9.74
N MET A 160 -14.48 -0.17 -9.79
CA MET A 160 -15.78 0.01 -9.14
C MET A 160 -15.62 0.12 -7.62
N ASN A 161 -14.78 -0.71 -7.00
CA ASN A 161 -14.48 -0.58 -5.57
C ASN A 161 -13.91 0.80 -5.23
N ALA A 162 -12.93 1.29 -5.99
CA ALA A 162 -12.35 2.62 -5.78
C ALA A 162 -13.39 3.73 -5.97
N TYR A 163 -14.22 3.66 -7.01
CA TYR A 163 -15.31 4.61 -7.27
C TYR A 163 -16.30 4.69 -6.10
N PHE A 164 -16.84 3.54 -5.69
CA PHE A 164 -17.84 3.49 -4.62
C PHE A 164 -17.28 3.94 -3.28
N TYR A 165 -16.05 3.53 -2.96
CA TYR A 165 -15.38 3.96 -1.74
C TYR A 165 -15.16 5.49 -1.73
N THR A 166 -14.65 6.06 -2.82
CA THR A 166 -14.42 7.50 -2.94
C THR A 166 -15.74 8.29 -2.83
N LYS A 167 -16.79 7.83 -3.52
CA LYS A 167 -18.13 8.43 -3.43
C LYS A 167 -18.70 8.34 -2.02
N LEU A 168 -18.50 7.21 -1.32
CA LEU A 168 -18.93 7.03 0.06
C LEU A 168 -18.24 8.02 1.00
N GLU A 169 -16.92 8.16 0.91
CA GLU A 169 -16.16 9.11 1.74
C GLU A 169 -16.56 10.57 1.47
N TYR A 170 -16.78 10.94 0.20
CA TYR A 170 -17.30 12.25 -0.15
C TYR A 170 -18.67 12.54 0.50
N LEU A 171 -19.59 11.57 0.49
CA LEU A 171 -20.91 11.73 1.09
C LEU A 171 -20.85 11.77 2.63
N LYS A 172 -19.93 11.01 3.25
CA LYS A 172 -19.65 11.10 4.70
C LYS A 172 -19.13 12.47 5.09
N GLU A 173 -18.22 13.06 4.32
CA GLU A 173 -17.71 14.41 4.55
C GLU A 173 -18.84 15.46 4.48
N LYS A 174 -19.79 15.28 3.57
CA LYS A 174 -21.00 16.11 3.45
C LYS A 174 -22.07 15.83 4.50
N ASN A 175 -21.91 14.75 5.28
CA ASN A 175 -22.91 14.24 6.21
C ASN A 175 -24.29 14.01 5.55
N ASP A 176 -24.30 13.57 4.28
CA ASP A 176 -25.53 13.30 3.52
C ASP A 176 -26.01 11.87 3.75
N ILE A 177 -26.62 11.65 4.91
CA ILE A 177 -27.09 10.33 5.36
C ILE A 177 -28.02 9.64 4.34
N PRO A 178 -29.04 10.30 3.74
CA PRO A 178 -29.88 9.68 2.71
C PRO A 178 -29.10 9.25 1.47
N ALA A 179 -28.14 10.07 1.02
CA ALA A 179 -27.31 9.71 -0.13
C ALA A 179 -26.40 8.52 0.20
N ILE A 180 -25.83 8.45 1.40
CA ILE A 180 -25.02 7.29 1.84
C ILE A 180 -25.86 6.01 1.85
N TYR A 181 -27.07 6.04 2.41
CA TYR A 181 -27.96 4.89 2.42
C TYR A 181 -28.34 4.42 1.01
N SER A 182 -28.63 5.37 0.11
CA SER A 182 -28.92 5.03 -1.30
C SER A 182 -27.70 4.46 -2.03
N LEU A 183 -26.50 4.98 -1.73
CA LEU A 183 -25.25 4.46 -2.28
C LEU A 183 -24.98 3.02 -1.84
N PHE A 184 -25.23 2.66 -0.59
CA PHE A 184 -25.05 1.28 -0.14
C PHE A 184 -25.98 0.30 -0.87
N ARG A 185 -27.21 0.70 -1.20
CA ARG A 185 -28.11 -0.12 -2.03
C ARG A 185 -27.62 -0.24 -3.47
N GLU A 186 -27.05 0.83 -4.03
CA GLU A 186 -26.40 0.79 -5.35
C GLU A 186 -25.21 -0.19 -5.35
N ILE A 187 -24.37 -0.14 -4.31
CA ILE A 187 -23.23 -1.04 -4.13
C ILE A 187 -23.68 -2.50 -4.02
N GLU A 188 -24.73 -2.79 -3.24
CA GLU A 188 -25.23 -4.17 -3.08
C GLU A 188 -25.72 -4.78 -4.40
N VAL A 189 -26.31 -3.97 -5.28
CA VAL A 189 -26.74 -4.43 -6.62
C VAL A 189 -25.55 -4.65 -7.55
N GLN A 190 -24.57 -3.76 -7.50
CA GLN A 190 -23.44 -3.76 -8.43
C GLN A 190 -22.30 -4.69 -8.00
N LEU A 191 -22.13 -4.91 -6.70
CA LEU A 191 -21.04 -5.65 -6.06
C LEU A 191 -21.59 -6.59 -4.95
N PRO A 192 -22.52 -7.51 -5.25
CA PRO A 192 -23.27 -8.28 -4.24
C PRO A 192 -22.38 -9.14 -3.32
N ASP A 193 -21.26 -9.63 -3.84
CA ASP A 193 -20.33 -10.49 -3.11
C ASP A 193 -19.22 -9.71 -2.38
N ASN A 194 -19.19 -8.38 -2.47
CA ASN A 194 -18.14 -7.57 -1.83
C ASN A 194 -18.41 -7.40 -0.34
N THR A 195 -17.80 -8.27 0.47
CA THR A 195 -18.00 -8.30 1.93
C THR A 195 -17.52 -7.04 2.65
N ASP A 196 -16.49 -6.36 2.15
CA ASP A 196 -15.95 -5.15 2.79
C ASP A 196 -16.99 -4.02 2.81
N PHE A 197 -17.68 -3.80 1.69
CA PHE A 197 -18.76 -2.80 1.63
C PHE A 197 -19.96 -3.17 2.48
N ARG A 198 -20.29 -4.47 2.57
CA ARG A 198 -21.40 -4.95 3.41
C ARG A 198 -21.10 -4.77 4.89
N ILE A 199 -19.85 -4.96 5.31
CA ILE A 199 -19.40 -4.64 6.68
C ILE A 199 -19.51 -3.13 6.92
N MET A 200 -19.05 -2.28 5.98
CA MET A 200 -19.21 -0.81 6.10
C MET A 200 -20.69 -0.39 6.17
N GLN A 201 -21.57 -1.02 5.39
CA GLN A 201 -23.01 -0.76 5.43
C GLN A 201 -23.60 -1.10 6.79
N ALA A 202 -23.25 -2.27 7.34
CA ALA A 202 -23.69 -2.68 8.66
C ALA A 202 -23.22 -1.70 9.73
N GLU A 203 -21.96 -1.25 9.68
CA GLU A 203 -21.44 -0.23 10.58
C GLU A 203 -22.20 1.09 10.49
N PHE A 204 -22.48 1.56 9.27
CA PHE A 204 -23.26 2.77 9.06
C PHE A 204 -24.68 2.66 9.64
N LEU A 205 -25.37 1.53 9.44
CA LEU A 205 -26.74 1.31 9.90
C LEU A 205 -26.88 1.45 11.42
N PHE A 206 -26.00 0.82 12.20
CA PHE A 206 -26.12 0.91 13.66
C PHE A 206 -25.56 2.22 14.21
N GLN A 207 -24.52 2.81 13.59
CA GLN A 207 -23.91 4.04 14.09
C GLN A 207 -24.72 5.31 13.77
N GLN A 208 -25.26 5.40 12.56
CA GLN A 208 -25.88 6.63 12.05
C GLN A 208 -27.40 6.55 11.99
N LEU A 209 -27.95 5.36 11.78
CA LEU A 209 -29.39 5.15 11.62
C LEU A 209 -30.05 4.47 12.83
N ASN A 210 -29.27 4.15 13.87
CA ASN A 210 -29.73 3.43 15.05
C ASN A 210 -30.53 2.15 14.69
N ASN A 211 -30.07 1.44 13.65
CA ASN A 211 -30.71 0.23 13.13
C ASN A 211 -29.78 -0.99 13.22
N PRO A 212 -29.47 -1.45 14.45
CA PRO A 212 -28.56 -2.59 14.66
C PRO A 212 -29.15 -3.93 14.21
N THR A 213 -30.48 -4.08 14.15
CA THR A 213 -31.11 -5.32 13.68
C THR A 213 -30.81 -5.57 12.20
N GLU A 214 -30.95 -4.55 11.35
CA GLU A 214 -30.60 -4.66 9.92
C GLU A 214 -29.09 -4.88 9.73
N ALA A 215 -28.26 -4.22 10.54
CA ALA A 215 -26.82 -4.43 10.55
C ALA A 215 -26.45 -5.91 10.82
N LEU A 216 -27.04 -6.53 11.84
CA LEU A 216 -26.81 -7.95 12.18
C LEU A 216 -27.24 -8.88 11.04
N ASN A 217 -28.35 -8.58 10.36
CA ASN A 217 -28.79 -9.37 9.20
C ASN A 217 -27.77 -9.34 8.06
N ILE A 218 -27.19 -8.17 7.77
CA ILE A 218 -26.14 -8.04 6.76
C ILE A 218 -24.89 -8.80 7.18
N ILE A 219 -24.47 -8.68 8.43
CA ILE A 219 -23.26 -9.35 8.94
C ILE A 219 -23.41 -10.87 8.90
N LYS A 220 -24.61 -11.40 9.19
CA LYS A 220 -24.90 -12.82 9.03
C LYS A 220 -24.66 -13.27 7.58
N GLN A 221 -25.17 -12.53 6.61
CA GLN A 221 -24.97 -12.83 5.19
C GLN A 221 -23.49 -12.72 4.78
N VAL A 222 -22.75 -11.75 5.32
CA VAL A 222 -21.29 -11.64 5.12
C VAL A 222 -20.58 -12.89 5.62
N LYS A 223 -20.89 -13.38 6.82
CA LYS A 223 -20.26 -14.58 7.39
C LYS A 223 -20.60 -15.86 6.60
N GLU A 224 -21.77 -15.92 5.94
CA GLU A 224 -22.12 -17.03 5.04
C GLU A 224 -21.27 -17.01 3.75
N LEU A 225 -20.88 -15.83 3.27
CA LEU A 225 -19.97 -15.69 2.11
C LEU A 225 -18.52 -16.00 2.47
N LEU A 226 -18.10 -15.67 3.70
CA LEU A 226 -16.73 -15.85 4.17
C LEU A 226 -16.48 -17.31 4.63
N LYS A 227 -15.83 -18.08 3.77
CA LYS A 227 -15.52 -19.50 4.03
C LYS A 227 -14.32 -19.73 4.94
N ASP A 228 -13.47 -18.72 5.11
CA ASP A 228 -12.26 -18.79 5.94
C ASP A 228 -12.45 -18.02 7.25
N PRO A 229 -12.57 -18.72 8.40
CA PRO A 229 -12.71 -18.10 9.72
C PRO A 229 -11.47 -17.34 10.20
N GLN A 230 -10.31 -17.52 9.56
CA GLN A 230 -9.07 -16.80 9.87
C GLN A 230 -8.86 -15.57 8.98
N SER A 231 -9.75 -15.35 8.00
CA SER A 231 -9.64 -14.18 7.13
C SER A 231 -9.89 -12.88 7.90
N ARG A 232 -9.14 -11.83 7.56
CA ARG A 232 -9.33 -10.47 8.12
C ARG A 232 -10.78 -10.02 8.04
N GLN A 233 -11.44 -10.24 6.90
CA GLN A 233 -12.84 -9.85 6.70
C GLN A 233 -13.79 -10.55 7.66
N TYR A 234 -13.51 -11.81 8.01
CA TYR A 234 -14.30 -12.55 8.98
C TYR A 234 -14.12 -11.95 10.39
N HIS A 235 -12.89 -11.56 10.73
CA HIS A 235 -12.63 -10.82 11.96
C HIS A 235 -13.34 -9.45 11.98
N ASP A 236 -13.28 -8.68 10.89
CA ASP A 236 -13.95 -7.37 10.77
C ASP A 236 -15.48 -7.51 10.87
N ALA A 237 -16.06 -8.55 10.26
CA ALA A 237 -17.47 -8.88 10.38
C ALA A 237 -17.85 -9.20 11.83
N LEU A 238 -17.05 -9.98 12.57
CA LEU A 238 -17.28 -10.29 13.98
C LEU A 238 -17.21 -9.05 14.88
N VAL A 239 -16.30 -8.12 14.58
CA VAL A 239 -16.22 -6.83 15.28
C VAL A 239 -17.45 -5.97 15.01
N ALA A 240 -17.92 -5.91 13.76
CA ALA A 240 -19.15 -5.20 13.44
C ALA A 240 -20.38 -5.85 14.11
N GLU A 241 -20.44 -7.18 14.16
CA GLU A 241 -21.51 -7.97 14.80
C GLU A 241 -21.60 -7.58 16.28
N TYR A 242 -20.44 -7.54 16.92
CA TYR A 242 -20.29 -7.14 18.31
C TYR A 242 -20.83 -5.73 18.57
N LYS A 243 -20.38 -4.74 17.78
CA LYS A 243 -20.79 -3.35 17.97
C LYS A 243 -22.32 -3.20 17.79
N ALA A 244 -22.90 -3.93 16.84
CA ALA A 244 -24.35 -3.95 16.64
C ALA A 244 -25.08 -4.59 17.83
N TYR A 245 -24.58 -5.68 18.41
CA TYR A 245 -25.14 -6.26 19.63
C TYR A 245 -25.04 -5.32 20.84
N VAL A 246 -23.93 -4.61 21.01
CA VAL A 246 -23.77 -3.59 22.06
C VAL A 246 -24.79 -2.47 21.89
N ALA A 247 -25.06 -2.03 20.67
CA ALA A 247 -26.07 -1.03 20.38
C ALA A 247 -27.51 -1.50 20.68
N LEU A 248 -27.77 -2.81 20.65
CA LEU A 248 -29.05 -3.41 21.05
C LEU A 248 -29.17 -3.68 22.56
N ALA A 249 -28.04 -3.87 23.24
CA ALA A 249 -28.00 -4.38 24.60
C ALA A 249 -28.19 -3.29 25.66
N ASP A 250 -28.86 -3.67 26.76
CA ASP A 250 -28.76 -2.96 28.04
C ASP A 250 -27.36 -3.14 28.67
N GLN A 251 -27.08 -2.46 29.79
CA GLN A 251 -25.75 -2.47 30.42
C GLN A 251 -25.24 -3.88 30.77
N ASP A 252 -26.13 -4.81 31.12
CA ASP A 252 -25.78 -6.18 31.46
C ASP A 252 -25.45 -7.01 30.20
N GLY A 253 -26.20 -6.81 29.11
CA GLY A 253 -25.91 -7.41 27.82
C GLY A 253 -24.56 -6.94 27.24
N GLN A 254 -24.20 -5.66 27.40
CA GLN A 254 -22.89 -5.17 26.95
C GLN A 254 -21.71 -5.88 27.64
N THR A 255 -21.87 -6.20 28.92
CA THR A 255 -20.84 -6.90 29.72
C THR A 255 -20.68 -8.36 29.29
N ALA A 256 -21.80 -9.06 29.04
CA ALA A 256 -21.78 -10.44 28.56
C ALA A 256 -21.11 -10.57 27.19
N VAL A 257 -21.40 -9.64 26.28
CA VAL A 257 -20.83 -9.64 24.94
C VAL A 257 -19.32 -9.30 24.98
N LYS A 258 -18.88 -8.35 25.82
CA LYS A 258 -17.44 -8.06 26.03
C LYS A 258 -16.65 -9.29 26.48
N LYS A 259 -17.22 -10.06 27.42
CA LYS A 259 -16.62 -11.30 27.90
C LYS A 259 -16.45 -12.34 26.78
N ARG A 260 -17.45 -12.48 25.92
CA ARG A 260 -17.41 -13.43 24.80
C ARG A 260 -16.36 -13.07 23.74
N LEU A 261 -16.13 -11.78 23.49
CA LEU A 261 -15.06 -11.34 22.59
C LEU A 261 -13.66 -11.63 23.15
N ALA A 262 -13.45 -11.42 24.45
CA ALA A 262 -12.16 -11.72 25.08
C ALA A 262 -11.84 -13.22 25.02
N GLU A 263 -12.86 -14.09 25.05
CA GLU A 263 -12.71 -15.53 24.85
C GLU A 263 -12.37 -15.91 23.41
N LEU A 264 -13.02 -15.25 22.43
CA LEU A 264 -12.82 -15.55 21.00
C LEU A 264 -11.53 -14.95 20.44
N PHE A 265 -11.05 -13.84 21.01
CA PHE A 265 -9.89 -13.09 20.53
C PHE A 265 -8.95 -12.66 21.68
N PRO A 266 -8.32 -13.61 22.37
CA PRO A 266 -7.53 -13.34 23.58
C PRO A 266 -6.36 -12.38 23.34
N ASP A 267 -5.76 -12.40 22.13
CA ASP A 267 -4.57 -11.60 21.80
C ASP A 267 -4.87 -10.36 20.93
N SER A 268 -6.15 -10.00 20.73
CA SER A 268 -6.50 -8.91 19.83
C SER A 268 -6.18 -7.53 20.43
N PRO A 269 -5.41 -6.67 19.72
CA PRO A 269 -5.18 -5.27 20.12
C PRO A 269 -6.48 -4.47 20.33
N TYR A 270 -7.60 -4.95 19.77
CA TYR A 270 -8.88 -4.26 19.73
C TYR A 270 -9.74 -4.43 20.99
N LEU A 271 -9.38 -5.34 21.92
CA LEU A 271 -10.01 -5.35 23.27
C LEU A 271 -9.79 -4.00 23.99
N LYS A 272 -8.73 -3.25 23.65
CA LYS A 272 -8.46 -1.91 24.17
C LYS A 272 -9.35 -0.82 23.56
N THR A 273 -9.83 -1.00 22.32
CA THR A 273 -10.70 -0.03 21.63
C THR A 273 -12.15 -0.15 22.07
N ILE A 274 -12.54 -1.30 22.63
CA ILE A 274 -13.89 -1.61 23.12
C ILE A 274 -14.12 -1.12 24.57
N SER A 275 -13.05 -0.74 25.28
CA SER A 275 -13.09 -0.19 26.64
C SER A 275 -13.12 1.33 26.72
N ARG A 276 -13.09 2.05 25.59
CA ARG A 276 -13.32 3.50 25.50
C ARG A 276 -14.69 3.76 24.88
#